data_AF-A0AAW6U7M7-F1
#
_entry.id   AF-A0AAW6U7M7-F1
#
_cell.length_a   1.000
_cell.length_b   1.000
_cell.length_c   1.000
_cell.angle_alpha   90.00
_cell.angle_beta   90.00
_cell.angle_gamma   90.00
#
_symmetry.space_group_name_H-M   'P 1'
#
loop_
_entity.id
_entity.type
_entity.pdbx_description
1 polymer ?
#
loop_
_entity_poly.entity_id
_entity_poly.type
_entity_poly.pdbx_seq_one_letter_code
_entity_poly.pdbx_strand_id
1 'polypeptide(L)'
;MITERLKQENKKLVFKFVVFLSIIAAVLTVILLLLKEITNEMIALSALIILCIVIIFTLRISRNLKKFYDYTYKVISLDHKVPYPRSFTRGMPFILIDGKKAYAYKKRIVPSCFIEFQEGKVSYLVKELQEPHMNNEYKLLYLHENKFALISDINNHRYLTNVNNLEAYDQF
;
A
#
# COMPACT_ATOMS: atom_id res chain seq x y z
N MET A 1 3.64 14.11 -8.68
CA MET A 1 4.23 12.75 -8.55
C MET A 1 3.20 11.69 -8.13
N ILE A 2 3.44 10.40 -8.40
CA ILE A 2 2.57 9.28 -7.95
C ILE A 2 2.39 9.29 -6.43
N THR A 3 3.46 9.56 -5.68
CA THR A 3 3.42 9.63 -4.21
C THR A 3 2.50 10.74 -3.70
N GLU A 4 2.42 11.86 -4.39
CA GLU A 4 1.50 12.96 -4.06
C GLU A 4 0.05 12.62 -4.44
N ARG A 5 -0.17 12.00 -5.61
CA ARG A 5 -1.49 11.51 -6.01
C ARG A 5 -1.99 10.46 -5.02
N LEU A 6 -1.18 9.46 -4.67
CA LEU A 6 -1.48 8.44 -3.66
C LEU A 6 -1.78 9.07 -2.29
N LYS A 7 -0.96 10.04 -1.84
CA LYS A 7 -1.20 10.73 -0.56
C LYS A 7 -2.47 11.57 -0.58
N GLN A 8 -2.74 12.31 -1.66
CA GLN A 8 -3.95 13.13 -1.78
C GLN A 8 -5.21 12.29 -1.91
N GLU A 9 -5.19 11.21 -2.70
CA GLU A 9 -6.34 10.32 -2.85
C GLU A 9 -6.64 9.55 -1.55
N ASN A 10 -5.60 9.05 -0.87
CA ASN A 10 -5.76 8.44 0.44
C ASN A 10 -6.27 9.46 1.46
N LYS A 11 -5.74 10.68 1.50
CA LYS A 11 -6.27 11.75 2.37
C LYS A 11 -7.73 12.07 2.08
N LYS A 12 -8.13 12.19 0.80
CA LYS A 12 -9.53 12.43 0.40
C LYS A 12 -10.44 11.26 0.81
N LEU A 13 -9.99 10.02 0.65
CA LEU A 13 -10.74 8.83 1.07
C LEU A 13 -10.90 8.76 2.58
N VAL A 14 -9.82 8.97 3.34
CA VAL A 14 -9.84 9.01 4.81
C VAL A 14 -10.74 10.15 5.29
N PHE A 15 -10.63 11.34 4.71
CA PHE A 15 -11.49 12.46 5.05
C PHE A 15 -12.98 12.15 4.81
N LYS A 16 -13.33 11.65 3.63
CA LYS A 16 -14.71 11.24 3.32
C LYS A 16 -15.23 10.19 4.30
N PHE A 17 -14.38 9.27 4.74
CA PHE A 17 -14.74 8.26 5.72
C PHE A 17 -14.97 8.82 7.10
N VAL A 18 -14.08 9.68 7.60
CA VAL A 18 -14.24 10.33 8.91
C VAL A 18 -15.52 11.16 8.93
N VAL A 19 -15.79 11.93 7.87
CA VAL A 19 -17.04 12.70 7.74
C VAL A 19 -18.25 11.77 7.76
N PHE A 20 -18.24 10.71 6.97
CA PHE A 20 -19.34 9.73 6.97
C PHE A 20 -19.56 9.07 8.33
N LEU A 21 -18.49 8.67 9.02
CA LEU A 21 -18.54 8.06 10.35
C LEU A 21 -19.08 9.06 11.39
N SER A 22 -18.68 10.33 11.32
CA SER A 22 -19.18 11.38 12.20
C SER A 22 -20.67 11.67 12.01
N ILE A 23 -21.18 11.61 10.78
CA ILE A 23 -22.62 11.73 10.51
C ILE A 23 -23.37 10.56 11.13
N ILE A 24 -22.89 9.33 10.93
CA ILE A 24 -23.51 8.12 11.51
C ILE A 24 -23.49 8.18 13.04
N ALA A 25 -22.37 8.58 13.64
CA ALA A 25 -22.25 8.74 15.08
C ALA A 25 -23.23 9.81 15.62
N ALA A 26 -23.37 10.94 14.92
CA ALA A 26 -24.34 11.98 15.30
C ALA A 26 -25.78 11.46 15.24
N VAL A 27 -26.15 10.75 14.18
CA VAL A 27 -27.49 10.14 14.03
C VAL A 27 -27.75 9.11 15.14
N LEU A 28 -26.79 8.22 15.40
CA LEU A 28 -26.88 7.23 16.50
C LEU A 28 -27.04 7.92 17.85
N THR A 29 -26.30 9.01 18.10
CA THR A 29 -26.38 9.77 19.35
C THR A 29 -27.77 10.40 19.52
N VAL A 30 -28.33 10.99 18.47
CA VAL A 30 -29.70 11.55 18.49
C VAL A 30 -30.74 10.45 18.74
N ILE A 31 -30.62 9.29 18.09
CA ILE A 31 -31.51 8.15 18.30
C ILE A 31 -31.43 7.66 19.75
N LEU A 32 -30.23 7.52 20.30
CA LEU A 32 -30.01 7.11 21.70
C LEU A 32 -30.56 8.13 22.71
N LEU A 33 -30.49 9.44 22.40
CA LEU A 33 -31.07 10.48 23.26
C LEU A 33 -32.60 10.47 23.25
N LEU A 34 -33.22 10.03 22.15
CA LEU A 34 -34.69 9.92 22.02
C LEU A 34 -35.24 8.64 22.66
N LEU A 35 -34.43 7.58 22.77
CA LEU A 35 -34.79 6.32 23.40
C LEU A 35 -34.47 6.37 24.90
N LYS A 36 -35.53 6.50 25.71
CA LYS A 36 -35.44 6.64 27.17
C LYS A 36 -34.85 5.40 27.88
N GLU A 37 -34.92 4.23 27.24
CA GLU A 37 -34.34 2.97 27.72
C GLU A 37 -33.43 2.38 26.64
N ILE A 38 -32.13 2.34 26.93
CA ILE A 38 -31.12 1.72 26.06
C ILE A 38 -30.95 0.26 26.51
N THR A 39 -31.32 -0.69 25.66
CA THR A 39 -31.06 -2.11 25.92
C THR A 39 -29.69 -2.53 25.42
N ASN A 40 -29.11 -3.58 26.03
CA ASN A 40 -27.84 -4.17 25.59
C ASN A 40 -27.89 -4.63 24.12
N GLU A 41 -29.06 -5.04 23.64
CA GLU A 41 -29.29 -5.46 22.26
C GLU A 41 -29.11 -4.30 21.26
N MET A 42 -29.59 -3.10 21.61
CA MET A 42 -29.42 -1.90 20.79
C MET A 42 -27.96 -1.46 20.71
N ILE A 43 -27.23 -1.57 21.82
CA ILE A 43 -25.79 -1.32 21.86
C ILE A 43 -25.06 -2.33 20.97
N ALA A 44 -25.38 -3.63 21.09
CA ALA A 44 -24.80 -4.69 20.28
C ALA A 44 -25.06 -4.48 18.78
N LEU A 45 -26.30 -4.09 18.41
CA LEU A 45 -26.67 -3.79 17.03
C LEU A 45 -25.87 -2.60 16.48
N SER A 46 -25.73 -1.53 17.26
CA SER A 46 -24.95 -0.35 16.85
C SER A 46 -23.46 -0.68 16.64
N ALA A 47 -22.88 -1.50 17.51
CA ALA A 47 -21.50 -1.96 17.38
C ALA A 47 -21.31 -2.82 16.12
N LEU A 48 -22.27 -3.69 15.81
CA LEU A 48 -22.27 -4.51 14.60
C LEU A 48 -22.32 -3.64 13.33
N ILE A 49 -23.17 -2.60 13.31
CA ILE A 49 -23.29 -1.67 12.19
C ILE A 49 -21.96 -0.94 11.96
N ILE A 50 -21.32 -0.43 13.02
CA ILE A 50 -20.02 0.23 12.94
C ILE A 50 -18.96 -0.73 12.39
N LEU A 51 -18.93 -1.97 12.87
CA LEU A 51 -18.00 -3.00 12.39
C LEU A 51 -18.17 -3.28 10.89
N CYS A 52 -19.41 -3.45 10.43
CA CYS A 52 -19.73 -3.65 9.01
C CYS A 52 -19.25 -2.47 8.14
N ILE A 53 -19.46 -1.23 8.60
CA ILE A 53 -19.01 -0.02 7.90
C ILE A 53 -17.48 0.00 7.78
N VAL A 54 -16.76 -0.34 8.86
CA VAL A 54 -15.29 -0.43 8.85
C VAL A 54 -14.83 -1.47 7.85
N ILE A 55 -15.45 -2.66 7.82
CA ILE A 55 -15.11 -3.73 6.87
C ILE A 55 -15.34 -3.29 5.42
N ILE A 56 -16.49 -2.69 5.12
CA ILE A 56 -16.79 -2.20 3.76
C ILE A 56 -15.76 -1.14 3.34
N PHE A 57 -15.35 -0.28 4.26
CA PHE A 57 -14.38 0.77 3.98
C PHE A 57 -12.98 0.23 3.73
N THR A 58 -12.49 -0.73 4.53
CA THR A 58 -11.19 -1.36 4.29
C THR A 58 -11.16 -2.09 2.96
N LEU A 59 -12.25 -2.77 2.58
CA LEU A 59 -12.40 -3.39 1.26
C LEU A 59 -12.36 -2.33 0.13
N ARG A 60 -13.01 -1.18 0.31
CA ARG A 60 -12.99 -0.10 -0.70
C ARG A 60 -11.60 0.50 -0.89
N ILE A 61 -10.84 0.71 0.19
CA ILE A 61 -9.44 1.14 0.11
C ILE A 61 -8.62 0.10 -0.67
N SER A 62 -8.76 -1.18 -0.33
CA SER A 62 -8.05 -2.26 -1.01
C SER A 62 -8.33 -2.28 -2.52
N ARG A 63 -9.60 -2.10 -2.93
CA ARG A 63 -9.97 -2.00 -4.36
C ARG A 63 -9.36 -0.79 -5.06
N ASN A 64 -9.32 0.37 -4.41
CA ASN A 64 -8.68 1.55 -5.00
C ASN A 64 -7.17 1.37 -5.12
N LEU A 65 -6.53 0.73 -4.13
CA LEU A 65 -5.11 0.39 -4.22
C LEU A 65 -4.82 -0.55 -5.39
N LYS A 66 -5.70 -1.51 -5.69
CA LYS A 66 -5.56 -2.41 -6.84
C LYS A 66 -5.49 -1.66 -8.18
N LYS A 67 -6.25 -0.57 -8.36
CA LYS A 67 -6.19 0.22 -9.60
C LYS A 67 -4.79 0.73 -9.91
N PHE A 68 -3.99 1.04 -8.88
CA PHE A 68 -2.60 1.47 -9.10
C PHE A 68 -1.70 0.39 -9.67
N TYR A 69 -2.04 -0.89 -9.47
CA TYR A 69 -1.28 -2.00 -10.03
C TYR A 69 -1.63 -2.26 -11.51
N ASP A 70 -2.78 -1.76 -11.97
CA ASP A 70 -3.24 -1.96 -13.34
C ASP A 70 -2.68 -0.90 -14.32
N TYR A 71 -2.12 0.20 -13.80
CA TYR A 71 -1.50 1.24 -14.63
C TYR A 71 -0.14 0.83 -15.18
N THR A 72 0.19 1.39 -16.35
CA THR A 72 1.56 1.40 -16.89
C THR A 72 2.31 2.62 -16.36
N TYR A 73 3.58 2.40 -16.04
CA TYR A 73 4.47 3.40 -15.48
C TYR A 73 5.65 3.68 -16.40
N LYS A 74 6.07 4.94 -16.45
CA LYS A 74 7.31 5.38 -17.07
C LYS A 74 8.28 5.84 -16.00
N VAL A 75 9.57 5.63 -16.24
CA VAL A 75 10.64 6.13 -15.39
C VAL A 75 10.98 7.55 -15.86
N ILE A 76 10.80 8.52 -14.97
CA ILE A 76 11.01 9.96 -15.24
C ILE A 76 12.32 10.49 -14.68
N SER A 77 12.89 9.81 -13.69
CA SER A 77 14.14 10.18 -13.02
C SER A 77 14.75 8.93 -12.39
N LEU A 78 16.04 8.98 -12.06
CA LEU A 78 16.74 7.96 -11.29
C LEU A 78 17.44 8.55 -10.05
N ASP A 79 17.09 9.78 -9.69
CA ASP A 79 17.79 10.55 -8.66
C ASP A 79 17.50 9.99 -7.26
N HIS A 80 16.32 9.39 -7.06
CA HIS A 80 15.92 8.86 -5.77
C HIS A 80 16.33 7.40 -5.65
N LYS A 81 17.42 7.16 -4.91
CA LYS A 81 17.93 5.81 -4.66
C LYS A 81 17.12 5.03 -3.63
N VAL A 82 17.13 3.72 -3.77
CA VAL A 82 16.57 2.77 -2.81
C VAL A 82 17.59 2.54 -1.69
N PRO A 83 17.23 2.78 -0.40
CA PRO A 83 18.17 2.75 0.71
C PRO A 83 18.40 1.33 1.28
N TYR A 84 18.25 0.31 0.44
CA TYR A 84 18.47 -1.09 0.81
C TYR A 84 19.83 -1.57 0.29
N PRO A 85 20.52 -2.47 1.01
CA PRO A 85 21.76 -3.05 0.52
C PRO A 85 21.48 -4.06 -0.60
N ARG A 86 22.48 -4.35 -1.44
CA ARG A 86 22.37 -5.42 -2.46
C ARG A 86 22.09 -6.79 -1.84
N SER A 87 22.65 -7.04 -0.66
CA SER A 87 22.42 -8.26 0.11
C SER A 87 22.40 -7.98 1.61
N PHE A 88 21.72 -8.86 2.35
CA PHE A 88 21.66 -8.77 3.80
C PHE A 88 21.46 -10.13 4.46
N THR A 89 21.94 -10.26 5.70
CA THR A 89 21.64 -11.42 6.54
C THR A 89 20.23 -11.27 7.10
N ARG A 90 19.39 -12.27 6.87
CA ARG A 90 17.99 -12.26 7.31
C ARG A 90 17.87 -12.47 8.82
N GLY A 91 17.04 -11.65 9.45
CA GLY A 91 16.47 -11.93 10.77
C GLY A 91 15.27 -12.88 10.69
N MET A 92 14.52 -12.97 11.79
CA MET A 92 13.28 -13.73 11.83
C MET A 92 12.23 -13.10 10.90
N PRO A 93 11.54 -13.89 10.06
CA PRO A 93 10.48 -13.37 9.21
C PRO A 93 9.26 -12.95 10.03
N PHE A 94 8.58 -11.91 9.59
CA PHE A 94 7.28 -11.50 10.13
C PHE A 94 6.32 -11.12 8.99
N ILE A 95 5.04 -10.95 9.33
CA ILE A 95 3.97 -10.67 8.39
C ILE A 95 3.66 -9.17 8.41
N LEU A 96 3.65 -8.56 7.22
CA LEU A 96 3.23 -7.19 6.99
C LEU A 96 1.70 -7.06 7.06
N ILE A 97 1.21 -5.82 7.18
CA ILE A 97 -0.23 -5.50 7.19
C ILE A 97 -0.95 -6.00 5.93
N ASP A 98 -0.25 -6.08 4.80
CA ASP A 98 -0.77 -6.60 3.54
C ASP A 98 -0.65 -8.13 3.40
N GLY A 99 -0.29 -8.83 4.48
CA GLY A 99 -0.16 -10.29 4.53
C GLY A 99 1.15 -10.83 3.94
N LYS A 100 2.03 -9.97 3.39
CA LYS A 100 3.30 -10.42 2.81
C LYS A 100 4.35 -10.67 3.88
N LYS A 101 5.24 -11.64 3.64
CA LYS A 101 6.40 -11.88 4.51
C LYS A 101 7.40 -10.74 4.34
N ALA A 102 8.06 -10.37 5.42
CA ALA A 102 9.15 -9.40 5.42
C ALA A 102 10.23 -9.79 6.43
N TYR A 103 11.38 -9.14 6.28
CA TYR A 103 12.55 -9.32 7.15
C TYR A 103 12.98 -7.97 7.69
N ALA A 104 13.37 -7.94 8.96
CA ALA A 104 13.99 -6.77 9.55
C ALA A 104 15.45 -6.69 9.11
N TYR A 105 15.88 -5.51 8.67
CA TYR A 105 17.28 -5.20 8.40
C TYR A 105 17.62 -3.82 8.95
N LYS A 106 18.50 -3.77 9.96
CA LYS A 106 18.80 -2.55 10.71
C LYS A 106 17.49 -1.89 11.19
N LYS A 107 17.28 -0.61 10.87
CA LYS A 107 16.06 0.16 11.19
C LYS A 107 15.02 0.16 10.06
N ARG A 108 15.08 -0.82 9.14
CA ARG A 108 14.22 -0.90 7.96
C ARG A 108 13.58 -2.27 7.82
N ILE A 109 12.46 -2.30 7.12
CA ILE A 109 11.72 -3.50 6.78
C ILE A 109 11.94 -3.80 5.29
N VAL A 110 12.24 -5.05 4.98
CA VAL A 110 12.49 -5.53 3.62
C VAL A 110 11.44 -6.59 3.27
N PRO A 111 10.49 -6.28 2.38
CA PRO A 111 9.52 -7.25 1.88
C PRO A 111 10.20 -8.44 1.22
N SER A 112 9.68 -9.65 1.42
CA SER A 112 10.25 -10.86 0.82
C SER A 112 10.17 -10.85 -0.71
N CYS A 113 9.20 -10.15 -1.30
CA CYS A 113 9.09 -9.99 -2.74
C CYS A 113 10.19 -9.11 -3.36
N PHE A 114 10.93 -8.34 -2.56
CA PHE A 114 12.11 -7.61 -3.02
C PHE A 114 13.35 -8.50 -3.10
N ILE A 115 13.29 -9.74 -2.60
CA ILE A 115 14.39 -10.70 -2.63
C ILE A 115 14.36 -11.46 -3.95
N GLU A 116 15.48 -11.43 -4.68
CA GLU A 116 15.65 -12.16 -5.95
C GLU A 116 16.01 -13.62 -5.69
N PHE A 117 17.02 -13.86 -4.84
CA PHE A 117 17.45 -15.20 -4.44
C PHE A 117 18.05 -15.23 -3.03
N GLN A 118 18.26 -16.44 -2.52
CA GLN A 118 18.71 -16.69 -1.15
C GLN A 118 19.86 -17.70 -1.15
N GLU A 119 20.85 -17.45 -0.32
CA GLU A 119 22.01 -18.32 -0.14
C GLU A 119 22.26 -18.51 1.37
N GLY A 120 21.83 -19.65 1.90
CA GLY A 120 21.80 -19.88 3.34
C GLY A 120 21.01 -18.79 4.08
N LYS A 121 21.67 -18.08 5.01
CA LYS A 121 21.05 -16.97 5.78
C LYS A 121 21.07 -15.63 5.05
N VAL A 122 21.81 -15.51 3.94
CA VAL A 122 21.93 -14.28 3.16
C VAL A 122 20.80 -14.21 2.13
N SER A 123 20.26 -13.02 1.93
CA SER A 123 19.30 -12.72 0.87
C SER A 123 19.81 -11.61 0.00
N TYR A 124 19.61 -11.78 -1.30
CA TYR A 124 20.03 -10.84 -2.33
C TYR A 124 18.79 -10.17 -2.90
N LEU A 125 18.82 -8.85 -2.93
CA LEU A 125 17.70 -8.05 -3.44
C LEU A 125 17.70 -8.01 -4.95
N VAL A 126 16.50 -7.90 -5.51
CA VAL A 126 16.29 -7.51 -6.90
C VAL A 126 17.07 -6.22 -7.17
N LYS A 127 17.75 -6.16 -8.31
CA LYS A 127 18.61 -5.03 -8.66
C LYS A 127 17.83 -3.72 -8.72
N GLU A 128 18.45 -2.65 -8.25
CA GLU A 128 17.92 -1.31 -8.44
C GLU A 128 18.02 -0.92 -9.93
N LEU A 129 16.98 -0.30 -10.46
CA LEU A 129 16.97 0.21 -11.83
C LEU A 129 18.07 1.28 -11.99
N GLN A 130 19.06 1.00 -12.86
CA GLN A 130 20.14 1.95 -13.14
C GLN A 130 19.91 2.73 -14.43
N GLU A 131 19.18 2.14 -15.38
CA GLU A 131 18.91 2.74 -16.68
C GLU A 131 17.50 2.33 -17.13
N PRO A 132 16.69 3.25 -17.66
CA PRO A 132 15.40 2.92 -18.22
C PRO A 132 15.57 2.08 -19.50
N HIS A 133 14.69 1.11 -19.68
CA HIS A 133 14.57 0.34 -20.91
C HIS A 133 14.16 1.28 -22.06
N MET A 134 14.53 0.95 -23.30
CA MET A 134 14.26 1.78 -24.48
C MET A 134 12.77 2.17 -24.62
N ASN A 135 11.87 1.22 -24.40
CA ASN A 135 10.41 1.47 -24.44
C ASN A 135 9.88 2.24 -23.22
N ASN A 136 10.64 2.30 -22.13
CA ASN A 136 10.31 2.97 -20.87
C ASN A 136 8.90 2.65 -20.34
N GLU A 137 8.46 1.40 -20.48
CA GLU A 137 7.15 0.92 -20.02
C GLU A 137 7.34 -0.15 -18.95
N TYR A 138 6.70 0.07 -17.81
CA TYR A 138 6.83 -0.77 -16.63
C TYR A 138 5.49 -1.05 -15.97
N LYS A 139 5.34 -2.27 -15.45
CA LYS A 139 4.21 -2.65 -14.60
C LYS A 139 4.60 -2.61 -13.13
N LEU A 140 3.75 -2.06 -12.28
CA LEU A 140 3.96 -2.08 -10.84
C LEU A 140 3.60 -3.46 -10.29
N LEU A 141 4.56 -4.17 -9.71
CA LEU A 141 4.35 -5.49 -9.09
C LEU A 141 4.06 -5.38 -7.60
N TYR A 142 4.74 -4.45 -6.92
CA TYR A 142 4.56 -4.27 -5.48
C TYR A 142 4.93 -2.86 -5.03
N LEU A 143 4.13 -2.30 -4.12
CA LEU A 143 4.37 -1.02 -3.48
C LEU A 143 4.58 -1.21 -1.98
N HIS A 144 5.76 -0.83 -1.47
CA HIS A 144 6.07 -0.85 -0.05
C HIS A 144 6.11 0.57 0.52
N GLU A 145 5.32 0.79 1.59
CA GLU A 145 5.21 2.07 2.31
C GLU A 145 4.94 3.31 1.43
N ASN A 146 4.36 3.13 0.24
CA ASN A 146 4.21 4.18 -0.78
C ASN A 146 5.52 4.90 -1.15
N LYS A 147 6.67 4.24 -0.96
CA LYS A 147 8.01 4.81 -1.20
C LYS A 147 8.84 3.97 -2.15
N PHE A 148 8.74 2.65 -2.04
CA PHE A 148 9.56 1.73 -2.83
C PHE A 148 8.67 0.85 -3.68
N ALA A 149 9.05 0.70 -4.94
CA ALA A 149 8.32 -0.07 -5.92
C ALA A 149 9.18 -1.23 -6.42
N LEU A 150 8.57 -2.40 -6.54
CA LEU A 150 9.03 -3.46 -7.42
C LEU A 150 8.28 -3.29 -8.74
N ILE A 151 9.02 -3.10 -9.82
CA ILE A 151 8.49 -2.93 -11.17
C ILE A 151 8.98 -4.05 -12.08
N SER A 152 8.24 -4.30 -13.15
CA SER A 152 8.59 -5.23 -14.22
C SER A 152 8.67 -4.51 -15.54
N ASP A 153 9.72 -4.74 -16.33
CA ASP A 153 9.77 -4.30 -17.72
C ASP A 153 8.92 -5.22 -18.63
N ILE A 154 8.88 -4.88 -19.92
CA ILE A 154 8.21 -5.66 -20.97
C ILE A 154 8.77 -7.08 -21.17
N ASN A 155 10.02 -7.32 -20.76
CA ASN A 155 10.68 -8.62 -20.83
C ASN A 155 10.53 -9.42 -19.53
N ASN A 156 9.69 -8.95 -18.60
CA ASN A 156 9.48 -9.50 -17.26
C ASN A 156 10.71 -9.44 -16.33
N HIS A 157 11.72 -8.62 -16.65
CA HIS A 157 12.79 -8.34 -15.71
C HIS A 157 12.31 -7.41 -14.61
N ARG A 158 12.65 -7.77 -13.38
CA ARG A 158 12.20 -7.09 -12.18
C ARG A 158 13.27 -6.11 -11.72
N TYR A 159 12.84 -4.93 -11.30
CA TYR A 159 13.72 -3.90 -10.74
C TYR A 159 13.12 -3.28 -9.50
N LEU A 160 13.99 -2.87 -8.58
CA LEU A 160 13.62 -1.99 -7.47
C LEU A 160 13.82 -0.54 -7.88
N THR A 161 12.88 0.31 -7.49
CA THR A 161 13.01 1.76 -7.66
C THR A 161 12.26 2.51 -6.58
N ASN A 162 12.55 3.80 -6.45
CA ASN A 162 11.74 4.71 -5.63
C ASN A 162 10.50 5.13 -6.43
N VAL A 163 9.35 5.22 -5.77
CA VAL A 163 8.09 5.61 -6.42
C VAL A 163 8.15 7.04 -6.99
N ASN A 164 9.00 7.92 -6.43
CA ASN A 164 9.23 9.26 -6.96
C ASN A 164 9.90 9.28 -8.34
N ASN A 165 10.54 8.18 -8.73
CA ASN A 165 11.16 8.02 -10.04
C ASN A 165 10.15 7.60 -11.12
N LEU A 166 8.90 7.33 -10.73
CA LEU A 166 7.87 6.80 -11.61
C LEU A 166 6.77 7.84 -11.87
N GLU A 167 6.20 7.76 -13.07
CA GLU A 167 4.97 8.44 -13.44
C GLU A 167 3.99 7.48 -14.10
N ALA A 168 2.73 7.49 -13.66
CA ALA A 168 1.66 6.71 -14.28
C ALA A 168 1.25 7.37 -15.59
N TYR A 169 1.16 6.58 -16.66
CA TYR A 169 0.66 7.05 -17.95
C TYR A 169 -0.37 6.04 -18.48
N ASP A 170 -1.59 6.53 -18.69
CA ASP A 170 -2.66 5.75 -19.31
C ASP A 170 -2.42 5.69 -20.83
N GLN A 171 -2.34 4.47 -21.36
CA GLN A 171 -2.53 4.26 -22.80
C GLN A 171 -4.03 4.41 -23.07
N PHE A 172 -4.42 5.60 -23.54
CA PHE A 172 -5.73 5.82 -24.18
C PHE A 172 -5.81 5.06 -25.49
#